data_AF-A0A679J2I9-F1
#
_entry.id   AF-A0A679J2I9-F1
#
_cell.length_a   1.000
_cell.length_b   1.000
_cell.length_c   1.000
_cell.angle_alpha   90.00
_cell.angle_beta   90.00
_cell.angle_gamma   90.00
#
_symmetry.space_group_name_H-M   'P 1'
#
loop_
_entity.id
_entity.type
_entity.pdbx_description
1 polymer ?
#
loop_
_entity_poly.entity_id
_entity_poly.type
_entity_poly.pdbx_seq_one_letter_code
_entity_poly.pdbx_strand_id
1 'polypeptide(L)' 'MAPQIAPEAPSADETAWRLYMELRERPCRTRALKLTHWLREDHVVHPKALERALRLWALAGAAMVVSRRRNLHPPTGGIE' A
#
# COMPACT_ATOMS: atom_id res chain seq x y z
N MET A 1 2.88 8.25 32.18
CA MET A 1 1.47 8.02 31.80
C MET A 1 1.43 7.91 30.29
N ALA A 2 1.50 6.68 29.75
CA ALA A 2 1.54 6.46 28.31
C ALA A 2 0.10 6.57 27.75
N PRO A 3 -0.13 7.29 26.63
CA PRO A 3 -1.46 7.38 26.06
C PRO A 3 -1.88 6.00 25.55
N GLN A 4 -2.85 5.44 26.23
CA GLN A 4 -3.61 4.26 25.86
C GLN A 4 -4.46 4.62 24.64
N ILE A 5 -3.87 4.46 23.45
CA ILE A 5 -4.57 4.53 22.17
C ILE A 5 -5.48 3.31 22.16
N ALA A 6 -6.79 3.54 22.35
CA ALA A 6 -7.81 2.51 22.15
C ALA A 6 -7.62 1.85 20.77
N PRO A 7 -8.01 0.58 20.57
CA PRO A 7 -8.06 0.01 19.23
C PRO A 7 -9.15 0.77 18.45
N GLU A 8 -8.75 1.89 17.84
CA GLU A 8 -9.56 2.62 16.89
C GLU A 8 -10.01 1.61 15.83
N ALA A 9 -11.30 1.62 15.49
CA ALA A 9 -11.79 0.79 14.40
C ALA A 9 -10.85 0.96 13.20
N PRO A 10 -10.44 -0.14 12.53
CA PRO A 10 -9.42 -0.05 11.50
C PRO A 10 -9.83 0.99 10.47
N SER A 11 -8.97 1.98 10.26
CA SER A 11 -9.24 3.06 9.30
C SER A 11 -9.58 2.46 7.93
N ALA A 12 -10.36 3.19 7.12
CA ALA A 12 -10.70 2.75 5.77
C ALA A 12 -9.42 2.46 4.94
N ASP A 13 -8.33 3.20 5.18
CA ASP A 13 -7.01 2.97 4.58
C ASP A 13 -6.38 1.64 5.04
N GLU A 14 -6.44 1.30 6.33
CA GLU A 14 -5.92 0.01 6.84
C GLU A 14 -6.71 -1.17 6.29
N THR A 15 -8.04 -1.05 6.24
CA THR A 15 -8.92 -2.07 5.68
C THR A 15 -8.67 -2.26 4.18
N ALA A 16 -8.52 -1.16 3.43
CA ALA A 16 -8.14 -1.20 2.02
C ALA A 16 -6.80 -1.91 1.81
N TRP A 17 -5.80 -1.57 2.63
CA TRP A 17 -4.48 -2.18 2.57
C TRP A 17 -4.53 -3.68 2.81
N ARG A 18 -5.26 -4.11 3.85
CA ARG A 18 -5.41 -5.51 4.21
C ARG A 18 -6.07 -6.30 3.08
N LEU A 19 -7.17 -5.80 2.53
CA LEU A 19 -7.88 -6.48 1.43
C LEU A 19 -7.03 -6.56 0.16
N TYR A 20 -6.27 -5.51 -0.15
CA TYR A 20 -5.33 -5.50 -1.27
C TYR A 20 -4.18 -6.51 -1.08
N MET A 21 -3.56 -6.55 0.11
CA MET A 21 -2.51 -7.53 0.43
C MET A 21 -3.04 -8.96 0.38
N GLU A 22 -4.21 -9.23 0.96
CA GLU A 22 -4.84 -10.56 0.89
C GLU A 22 -5.01 -10.98 -0.58
N LEU A 23 -5.54 -10.10 -1.44
CA LEU A 23 -5.71 -10.42 -2.86
C LEU A 23 -4.38 -10.63 -3.58
N ARG A 24 -3.36 -9.81 -3.28
CA ARG A 24 -2.05 -9.87 -3.91
C ARG A 24 -1.29 -11.14 -3.54
N GLU A 25 -1.32 -11.55 -2.28
CA GLU A 25 -0.61 -12.75 -1.79
C GLU A 25 -1.22 -14.04 -2.35
N ARG A 26 -2.56 -14.09 -2.48
CA ARG A 26 -3.26 -15.25 -3.03
C ARG A 26 -4.38 -14.77 -3.96
N PRO A 27 -4.14 -14.67 -5.27
CA PRO A 27 -5.17 -14.27 -6.21
C PRO A 27 -6.27 -15.31 -6.23
N CYS A 28 -7.45 -14.98 -5.69
CA CYS A 28 -8.61 -15.86 -5.72
C CYS A 28 -9.91 -15.07 -5.85
N ARG A 29 -10.91 -15.71 -6.48
CA ARG A 29 -12.20 -15.08 -6.78
C ARG A 29 -12.92 -14.57 -5.53
N THR A 30 -12.86 -15.31 -4.43
CA THR A 30 -13.50 -14.94 -3.15
C THR A 30 -12.89 -13.66 -2.57
N ARG A 31 -11.57 -13.49 -2.62
CA ARG A 31 -10.89 -12.28 -2.14
C ARG A 31 -11.17 -11.07 -3.03
N ALA A 32 -11.23 -11.29 -4.35
CA ALA A 32 -11.65 -10.25 -5.29
C ALA A 32 -13.09 -9.79 -4.98
N LEU A 33 -14.02 -10.72 -4.77
CA LEU A 33 -15.39 -10.41 -4.40
C LEU A 33 -15.48 -9.67 -3.06
N LYS A 34 -14.69 -10.06 -2.05
CA LYS A 34 -14.62 -9.37 -0.74
C LYS A 34 -14.16 -7.91 -0.89
N LEU A 35 -13.12 -7.65 -1.69
CA LEU A 35 -12.66 -6.30 -2.01
C LEU A 35 -13.75 -5.50 -2.76
N THR A 36 -14.41 -6.14 -3.73
CA THR A 36 -15.46 -5.47 -4.53
C THR A 36 -16.70 -5.17 -3.69
N HIS A 37 -17.06 -6.05 -2.76
CA HIS A 37 -18.14 -5.84 -1.80
C HIS A 37 -17.83 -4.66 -0.89
N TRP A 38 -16.64 -4.65 -0.30
CA TRP A 38 -16.19 -3.56 0.54
C TRP A 38 -16.24 -2.22 -0.21
N LEU A 39 -15.75 -2.16 -1.45
CA LEU A 39 -15.82 -0.96 -2.28
C LEU A 39 -17.26 -0.48 -2.59
N ARG A 40 -18.26 -1.36 -2.53
CA ARG A 40 -19.68 -1.01 -2.71
C ARG A 40 -20.35 -0.51 -1.42
N GLU A 41 -19.82 -0.85 -0.25
CA GLU A 41 -20.41 -0.42 1.03
C GLU A 41 -20.35 1.11 1.20
N ASP A 42 -19.27 1.75 0.72
CA ASP A 42 -19.17 3.21 0.66
C ASP A 42 -18.48 3.62 -0.64
N HIS A 43 -19.30 4.09 -1.60
CA HIS A 43 -18.85 4.45 -2.94
C HIS A 43 -17.92 5.68 -3.00
N VAL A 44 -17.76 6.42 -1.90
CA VAL A 44 -16.97 7.67 -1.88
C VAL A 44 -15.70 7.49 -1.05
N VAL A 45 -15.81 6.91 0.14
CA VAL A 45 -14.70 6.77 1.09
C VAL A 45 -13.80 5.59 0.72
N HIS A 46 -14.39 4.43 0.41
CA HIS A 46 -13.63 3.20 0.20
C HIS A 46 -12.75 3.21 -1.08
N PRO A 47 -13.24 3.69 -2.25
CA PRO A 47 -12.39 3.83 -3.43
C PRO A 47 -11.25 4.82 -3.22
N LYS A 48 -11.50 5.92 -2.50
CA LYS A 48 -10.49 6.95 -2.23
C LYS A 48 -9.41 6.46 -1.27
N ALA A 49 -9.79 5.69 -0.25
CA ALA A 49 -8.85 5.03 0.65
C ALA A 49 -8.00 3.98 -0.09
N LEU A 50 -8.63 3.16 -0.95
CA LEU A 50 -7.90 2.21 -1.79
C LEU A 50 -6.94 2.91 -2.76
N GLU A 51 -7.35 4.00 -3.39
CA GLU A 51 -6.49 4.80 -4.26
C GLU A 51 -5.26 5.33 -3.52
N ARG A 52 -5.45 5.89 -2.31
CA ARG A 52 -4.33 6.37 -1.47
C ARG A 52 -3.37 5.26 -1.11
N ALA A 53 -3.88 4.12 -0.67
CA ALA A 53 -3.11 2.92 -0.38
C ALA A 53 -2.27 2.48 -1.59
N LEU A 54 -2.87 2.39 -2.77
CA LEU A 54 -2.18 2.01 -4.01
C LEU A 54 -1.12 3.05 -4.43
N ARG A 55 -1.41 4.35 -4.27
CA ARG A 55 -0.42 5.42 -4.55
C ARG A 55 0.80 5.30 -3.64
N LEU A 56 0.61 5.10 -2.34
CA LEU A 56 1.72 4.90 -1.40
C LEU A 56 2.56 3.68 -1.76
N TRP A 57 1.91 2.58 -2.17
CA TRP A 57 2.62 1.40 -2.63
C TRP A 57 3.43 1.64 -3.92
N ALA A 58 2.84 2.34 -4.89
CA ALA A 58 3.52 2.69 -6.14
C ALA A 58 4.71 3.62 -5.88
N LEU A 59 4.58 4.59 -4.98
CA LEU A 59 5.66 5.49 -4.57
C LEU A 59 6.78 4.72 -3.84
N ALA A 60 6.44 3.81 -2.95
CA ALA A 60 7.42 2.94 -2.29
C ALA A 60 8.16 2.05 -3.30
N GLY A 61 7.43 1.47 -4.27
CA GLY A 61 7.99 0.72 -5.39
C GLY A 61 8.96 1.57 -6.22
N ALA A 62 8.54 2.77 -6.61
CA ALA A 62 9.38 3.71 -7.35
C ALA A 62 10.64 4.11 -6.57
N ALA A 63 10.51 4.39 -5.27
CA ALA A 63 11.63 4.71 -4.40
C ALA A 63 12.65 3.56 -4.32
N MET A 64 12.19 2.30 -4.22
CA MET A 64 13.06 1.13 -4.25
C MET A 64 13.81 1.00 -5.58
N VAL A 65 13.13 1.23 -6.71
CA VAL A 65 13.76 1.18 -8.05
C VAL A 65 14.80 2.31 -8.21
N VAL A 66 14.49 3.52 -7.77
CA VAL A 66 15.41 4.67 -7.78
C VAL A 66 16.64 4.39 -6.91
N SER A 67 16.43 3.89 -5.70
CA SER A 67 17.52 3.50 -4.79
C SER A 67 18.37 2.38 -5.40
N ARG A 68 17.76 1.36 -6.02
CA ARG A 68 18.51 0.31 -6.71
C ARG A 68 19.34 0.86 -7.87
N ARG A 69 18.80 1.77 -8.70
CA ARG A 69 19.57 2.41 -9.78
C ARG A 69 20.73 3.25 -9.27
N ARG A 70 20.56 3.97 -8.15
CA ARG A 70 21.66 4.70 -7.49
C ARG A 70 22.76 3.78 -6.99
N ASN A 71 22.41 2.63 -6.41
CA ASN A 71 23.39 1.65 -5.91
C ASN A 71 24.07 0.83 -7.03
N LEU A 72 23.47 0.76 -8.22
CA LEU A 72 24.06 0.10 -9.39
C LEU A 72 24.99 1.02 -10.20
N HIS A 73 25.01 2.32 -9.91
CA HIS A 73 26.02 3.21 -10.44
C HIS A 73 27.19 3.23 -9.45
N PRO A 74 28.35 2.61 -9.76
CA PRO A 74 29.53 2.86 -8.96
C PRO A 74 29.82 4.37 -9.01
N PRO A 75 30.33 5.00 -7.94
CA PRO A 75 30.96 6.31 -8.10
C PRO A 75 32.05 6.09 -9.15
N THR A 76 31.90 6.72 -10.32
CA THR A 76 32.93 6.70 -11.35
C THR A 76 34.22 7.11 -10.66
N GLY A 77 35.19 6.20 -10.68
CA GLY A 77 36.46 6.37 -10.00
C GLY A 77 37.20 7.62 -10.45
N GLY A 78 38.07 8.08 -9.57
CA GLY A 78 39.27 8.84 -9.86
C GLY A 78 39.15 9.95 -10.91
N ILE A 79 38.98 11.18 -10.43
CA ILE A 79 39.69 12.28 -11.06
C ILE A 79 40.97 12.49 -10.25
N GLU A 80 42.03 11.86 -10.75
CA GLU A 80 43.40 12.35 -10.60
C GLU A 80 43.54 13.74 -11.25
#